data_AF-A0A916YS72-F1
#
_entry.id   AF-A0A916YS72-F1
#
_cell.length_a   1.000
_cell.length_b   1.000
_cell.length_c   1.000
_cell.angle_alpha   90.00
_cell.angle_beta   90.00
_cell.angle_gamma   90.00
#
_symmetry.space_group_name_H-M   'P 1'
#
loop_
_entity.id
_entity.type
_entity.pdbx_description
1 polymer ?
#
loop_
_entity_poly.entity_id
_entity_poly.type
_entity_poly.pdbx_seq_one_letter_code
_entity_poly.pdbx_strand_id
1 'polypeptide(L)'
;MKFAITSAALAAAVIAMPAAAQEATPDAGPDAATVAQAREAAAHILPDGTYARMMEGTFEQLMDQIMASVMDMPMGDLAAMGGIAPEEMAGIETGTMREMMAIIDPHYEERQKISIRIMMEDMVGLMTQMEPAMREGLGDAYANRFSADELAQLNAFFDTPVGRKYAANSLSIFMDPAFMSKTQEMMPQLMKAMPGIVEQMQEATADLPPARSIDELSDEEREKLAAVMGRAVDAED
;
A
#
# COMPACT_ATOMS: atom_id res chain seq x y z
N MET A 1 89.30 20.73 18.53
CA MET A 1 88.78 20.58 19.90
C MET A 1 87.26 20.83 19.84
N LYS A 2 86.53 19.88 20.41
CA LYS A 2 85.07 19.63 20.48
C LYS A 2 84.10 20.81 20.76
N PHE A 3 82.86 20.62 20.26
CA PHE A 3 81.52 21.08 20.74
C PHE A 3 81.10 22.55 20.47
N ALA A 4 79.83 22.93 20.27
CA ALA A 4 78.53 22.27 20.07
C ALA A 4 77.46 23.34 19.69
N ILE A 5 76.50 22.98 18.81
CA ILE A 5 75.04 23.23 18.81
C ILE A 5 74.49 24.63 19.21
N THR A 6 73.72 25.32 18.34
CA THR A 6 72.27 25.66 18.50
C THR A 6 71.71 26.60 17.41
N SER A 7 70.58 26.18 16.80
CA SER A 7 69.31 26.89 16.47
C SER A 7 69.32 28.21 15.65
N ALA A 8 68.34 28.56 14.80
CA ALA A 8 66.95 28.15 14.63
C ALA A 8 66.46 28.42 13.19
N ALA A 9 65.59 27.55 12.66
CA ALA A 9 64.90 27.73 11.39
C ALA A 9 63.43 28.16 11.64
N LEU A 10 62.98 29.17 10.90
CA LEU A 10 61.58 29.60 10.83
C LEU A 10 61.05 29.16 9.46
N ALA A 11 60.14 28.18 9.42
CA ALA A 11 59.49 27.73 8.19
C ALA A 11 57.96 27.91 8.31
N ALA A 12 57.40 28.58 7.32
CA ALA A 12 56.00 28.98 7.22
C ALA A 12 55.07 27.75 7.11
N ALA A 13 53.93 27.84 7.81
CA ALA A 13 52.87 26.86 7.81
C ALA A 13 52.07 26.90 6.50
N VAL A 14 52.01 25.77 5.80
CA VAL A 14 50.92 25.45 4.86
C VAL A 14 50.00 24.49 5.59
N ILE A 15 48.77 24.94 5.86
CA ILE A 15 47.73 24.12 6.49
C ILE A 15 47.24 23.13 5.43
N ALA A 16 47.73 21.89 5.50
CA ALA A 16 47.12 20.77 4.80
C ALA A 16 45.85 20.37 5.57
N MET A 17 44.68 20.59 4.98
CA MET A 17 43.44 19.99 5.46
C MET A 17 43.59 18.46 5.38
N PRO A 18 43.27 17.70 6.44
CA PRO A 18 43.18 16.26 6.29
C PRO A 18 42.00 15.97 5.37
N ALA A 19 42.30 15.42 4.21
CA ALA A 19 41.33 14.69 3.42
C ALA A 19 40.89 13.49 4.27
N ALA A 20 39.89 13.70 5.12
CA ALA A 20 38.95 12.66 5.48
C ALA A 20 38.18 12.33 4.19
N ALA A 21 38.85 11.62 3.28
CA ALA A 21 38.21 10.86 2.24
C ALA A 21 37.41 9.80 2.97
N GLN A 22 36.11 10.08 3.11
CA GLN A 22 35.11 9.09 3.38
C GLN A 22 35.18 8.09 2.22
N GLU A 23 36.00 7.05 2.37
CA GLU A 23 35.77 5.80 1.66
C GLU A 23 34.46 5.26 2.22
N ALA A 24 33.35 5.72 1.65
CA ALA A 24 32.13 4.96 1.66
C ALA A 24 32.47 3.66 0.91
N THR A 25 32.82 2.62 1.66
CA THR A 25 32.78 1.25 1.15
C THR A 25 31.41 1.10 0.48
N PRO A 26 31.35 0.70 -0.80
CA PRO A 26 30.08 0.28 -1.38
C PRO A 26 29.50 -0.74 -0.41
N ASP A 27 28.27 -0.50 0.05
CA ASP A 27 27.56 -1.45 0.88
C ASP A 27 27.47 -2.74 0.07
N ALA A 28 28.38 -3.67 0.33
CA ALA A 28 28.36 -4.96 -0.29
C ALA A 28 27.11 -5.60 0.29
N GLY A 29 26.09 -5.76 -0.54
CA GLY A 29 24.80 -6.31 -0.13
C GLY A 29 24.95 -7.61 0.67
N PRO A 30 23.87 -8.05 1.33
CA PRO A 30 23.93 -9.17 2.27
C PRO A 30 24.59 -10.40 1.65
N ASP A 31 25.44 -11.06 2.42
CA ASP A 31 26.13 -12.26 1.96
C ASP A 31 25.16 -13.42 1.70
N ALA A 32 25.62 -14.45 1.00
CA ALA A 32 24.77 -15.59 0.61
C ALA A 32 24.18 -16.35 1.82
N ALA A 33 24.87 -16.34 2.97
CA ALA A 33 24.37 -17.01 4.17
C ALA A 33 23.23 -16.21 4.81
N THR A 34 23.37 -14.88 4.88
CA THR A 34 22.35 -13.93 5.33
C THR A 34 21.11 -14.03 4.45
N VAL A 35 21.28 -14.07 3.12
CA VAL A 35 20.17 -14.24 2.17
C VAL A 35 19.44 -15.58 2.40
N ALA A 36 20.17 -16.67 2.66
CA ALA A 36 19.56 -17.97 2.94
C ALA A 36 18.72 -17.95 4.23
N GLN A 37 19.26 -17.38 5.32
CA GLN A 37 18.53 -17.25 6.59
C GLN A 37 17.31 -16.35 6.47
N ALA A 38 17.40 -15.28 5.67
CA ALA A 38 16.27 -14.39 5.41
C ALA A 38 15.15 -15.07 4.60
N ARG A 39 15.52 -15.92 3.63
CA ARG A 39 14.55 -16.74 2.88
C ARG A 39 13.87 -17.77 3.77
N GLU A 40 14.59 -18.35 4.73
CA GLU A 40 14.00 -19.22 5.76
C GLU A 40 12.99 -18.45 6.63
N ALA A 41 13.35 -17.26 7.13
CA ALA A 41 12.44 -16.39 7.89
C ALA A 41 11.17 -16.06 7.08
N ALA A 42 11.34 -15.71 5.80
CA ALA A 42 10.22 -15.43 4.90
C ALA A 42 9.31 -16.65 4.68
N ALA A 43 9.85 -17.87 4.64
CA ALA A 43 9.06 -19.09 4.52
C ALA A 43 8.20 -19.39 5.76
N HIS A 44 8.62 -18.94 6.95
CA HIS A 44 7.77 -19.01 8.15
C HIS A 44 6.61 -18.01 8.11
N ILE A 45 6.83 -16.83 7.54
CA ILE A 45 5.85 -15.74 7.48
C ILE A 45 4.85 -15.95 6.33
N LEU A 46 5.34 -16.39 5.17
CA LEU A 46 4.55 -16.74 4.00
C LEU A 46 4.73 -18.22 3.64
N PRO A 47 4.20 -19.17 4.45
CA PRO A 47 4.19 -20.58 4.10
C PRO A 47 3.45 -20.85 2.78
N ASP A 48 3.66 -22.04 2.22
CA ASP A 48 2.92 -22.47 1.02
C ASP A 48 1.39 -22.39 1.22
N GLY A 49 0.72 -21.86 0.20
CA GLY A 49 -0.74 -21.70 0.14
C GLY A 49 -1.28 -20.66 1.13
N THR A 50 -0.45 -19.71 1.57
CA THR A 50 -0.92 -18.64 2.48
C THR A 50 -1.95 -17.76 1.81
N TYR A 51 -1.77 -17.40 0.54
CA TYR A 51 -2.76 -16.59 -0.16
C TYR A 51 -4.06 -17.35 -0.40
N ALA A 52 -4.00 -18.63 -0.77
CA ALA A 52 -5.20 -19.46 -0.92
C ALA A 52 -6.00 -19.50 0.40
N ARG A 53 -5.36 -19.83 1.53
CA ARG A 53 -6.00 -19.86 2.85
C ARG A 53 -6.62 -18.53 3.26
N MET A 54 -5.92 -17.42 2.99
CA MET A 54 -6.39 -16.09 3.32
C MET A 54 -7.67 -15.73 2.54
N MET A 55 -7.71 -16.10 1.27
CA MET A 55 -8.82 -15.81 0.36
C MET A 55 -10.04 -16.71 0.59
N GLU A 56 -9.83 -18.00 0.88
CA GLU A 56 -10.92 -18.94 1.17
C GLU A 56 -11.65 -18.62 2.49
N GLY A 57 -10.93 -18.17 3.52
CA GLY A 57 -11.54 -17.97 4.85
C GLY A 57 -12.14 -16.58 5.05
N THR A 58 -11.28 -15.56 5.07
CA THR A 58 -11.66 -14.22 5.54
C THR A 58 -12.33 -13.40 4.44
N PHE A 59 -11.88 -13.55 3.20
CA PHE A 59 -12.36 -12.73 2.10
C PHE A 59 -13.74 -13.18 1.59
N GLU A 60 -14.00 -14.48 1.52
CA GLU A 60 -15.32 -15.03 1.17
C GLU A 60 -16.41 -14.47 2.11
N GLN A 61 -16.18 -14.56 3.43
CA GLN A 61 -17.13 -14.07 4.42
C GLN A 61 -17.36 -12.55 4.34
N LEU A 62 -16.30 -11.77 4.09
CA LEU A 62 -16.40 -10.32 3.91
C LEU A 62 -17.19 -9.96 2.66
N MET A 63 -16.92 -10.62 1.53
CA MET A 63 -17.64 -10.41 0.28
C MET A 63 -19.12 -10.77 0.39
N ASP A 64 -19.43 -11.89 1.04
CA ASP A 64 -20.81 -12.29 1.30
C ASP A 64 -21.56 -11.22 2.11
N GLN A 65 -20.92 -10.68 3.15
CA GLN A 65 -21.51 -9.62 3.98
C GLN A 65 -21.73 -8.33 3.17
N ILE A 66 -20.77 -7.91 2.35
CA ILE A 66 -20.88 -6.70 1.53
C ILE A 66 -21.97 -6.88 0.47
N MET A 67 -22.00 -8.02 -0.22
CA MET A 67 -23.01 -8.30 -1.24
C MET A 67 -24.41 -8.36 -0.64
N ALA A 68 -24.58 -8.99 0.52
CA ALA A 68 -25.86 -8.96 1.23
C ALA A 68 -26.28 -7.51 1.55
N SER A 69 -25.35 -6.71 2.09
CA SER A 69 -25.61 -5.31 2.43
C SER A 69 -26.03 -4.45 1.24
N VAL A 70 -25.41 -4.65 0.06
CA VAL A 70 -25.73 -3.89 -1.15
C VAL A 70 -27.07 -4.34 -1.73
N MET A 71 -27.34 -5.64 -1.77
CA MET A 71 -28.56 -6.19 -2.36
C MET A 71 -29.81 -5.83 -1.55
N ASP A 72 -29.67 -5.67 -0.24
CA ASP A 72 -30.76 -5.31 0.68
C ASP A 72 -30.91 -3.79 0.83
N MET A 73 -30.08 -3.00 0.16
CA MET A 73 -30.18 -1.54 0.16
C MET A 73 -31.43 -1.07 -0.63
N PRO A 74 -32.20 -0.10 -0.12
CA PRO A 74 -33.29 0.52 -0.87
C PRO A 74 -32.79 1.17 -2.17
N MET A 75 -33.57 1.07 -3.24
CA MET A 75 -33.18 1.65 -4.54
C MET A 75 -33.01 3.18 -4.49
N GLY A 76 -33.76 3.87 -3.62
CA GLY A 76 -33.57 5.30 -3.39
C GLY A 76 -32.19 5.63 -2.79
N ASP A 77 -31.72 4.84 -1.83
CA ASP A 77 -30.40 5.04 -1.21
C ASP A 77 -29.27 4.74 -2.22
N LEU A 78 -29.43 3.68 -3.03
CA LEU A 78 -28.49 3.35 -4.12
C LEU A 78 -28.40 4.45 -5.17
N ALA A 79 -29.54 5.01 -5.57
CA ALA A 79 -29.59 6.06 -6.58
C ALA A 79 -29.03 7.39 -6.04
N ALA A 80 -29.24 7.71 -4.76
CA ALA A 80 -28.55 8.82 -4.10
C ALA A 80 -27.02 8.62 -4.06
N MET A 81 -26.54 7.40 -3.79
CA MET A 81 -25.11 7.07 -3.87
C MET A 81 -24.55 7.19 -5.30
N GLY A 82 -25.36 6.90 -6.32
CA GLY A 82 -25.02 7.06 -7.73
C GLY A 82 -25.08 8.50 -8.26
N GLY A 83 -25.43 9.47 -7.42
CA GLY A 83 -25.52 10.88 -7.81
C GLY A 83 -26.78 11.25 -8.60
N ILE A 84 -27.83 10.43 -8.54
CA ILE A 84 -29.12 10.72 -9.18
C ILE A 84 -29.86 11.77 -8.34
N ALA A 85 -30.41 12.79 -9.00
CA ALA A 85 -31.09 13.89 -8.31
C ALA A 85 -32.39 13.40 -7.63
N PRO A 86 -32.73 13.89 -6.42
CA PRO A 86 -33.94 13.47 -5.69
C PRO A 86 -35.24 13.62 -6.49
N GLU A 87 -35.30 14.60 -7.40
CA GLU A 87 -36.45 14.83 -8.28
C GLU A 87 -36.63 13.71 -9.33
N GLU A 88 -35.54 13.08 -9.76
CA GLU A 88 -35.52 11.93 -10.67
C GLU A 88 -35.79 10.61 -9.94
N MET A 89 -35.73 10.60 -8.60
CA MET A 89 -36.00 9.44 -7.76
C MET A 89 -37.48 9.28 -7.36
N ALA A 90 -38.34 10.24 -7.75
CA ALA A 90 -39.75 10.23 -7.40
C ALA A 90 -40.46 8.95 -7.90
N GLY A 91 -40.75 8.03 -6.98
CA GLY A 91 -41.45 6.77 -7.24
C GLY A 91 -40.56 5.50 -7.31
N ILE A 92 -39.25 5.63 -7.13
CA ILE A 92 -38.29 4.50 -7.16
C ILE A 92 -38.10 3.85 -5.76
N GLU A 93 -38.56 4.51 -4.70
CA GLU A 93 -38.21 4.21 -3.30
C GLU A 93 -38.69 2.87 -2.75
N THR A 94 -39.67 2.19 -3.37
CA THR A 94 -40.41 1.12 -2.69
C THR A 94 -39.80 -0.27 -2.79
N GLY A 95 -38.74 -0.45 -3.59
CA GLY A 95 -38.10 -1.75 -3.81
C GLY A 95 -36.61 -1.79 -3.46
N THR A 96 -36.12 -3.00 -3.21
CA THR A 96 -34.69 -3.30 -3.08
C THR A 96 -34.10 -3.76 -4.42
N MET A 97 -32.78 -3.67 -4.55
CA MET A 97 -32.04 -4.22 -5.70
C MET A 97 -32.34 -5.71 -5.88
N ARG A 98 -32.49 -6.46 -4.77
CA ARG A 98 -32.85 -7.88 -4.78
C ARG A 98 -34.20 -8.15 -5.42
N GLU A 99 -35.22 -7.38 -5.06
CA GLU A 99 -36.58 -7.55 -5.62
C GLU A 99 -36.62 -7.22 -7.12
N MET A 100 -35.94 -6.15 -7.53
CA MET A 100 -35.82 -5.81 -8.94
C MET A 100 -35.11 -6.92 -9.73
N MET A 101 -33.98 -7.42 -9.22
CA MET A 101 -33.23 -8.48 -9.89
C MET A 101 -33.97 -9.80 -9.95
N ALA A 102 -34.77 -10.15 -8.94
CA ALA A 102 -35.62 -11.34 -8.96
C ALA A 102 -36.70 -11.29 -10.06
N ILE A 103 -37.16 -10.09 -10.45
CA ILE A 103 -38.11 -9.91 -11.56
C ILE A 103 -37.40 -10.06 -12.91
N ILE A 104 -36.24 -9.41 -13.08
CA ILE A 104 -35.48 -9.43 -14.33
C ILE A 104 -34.89 -10.82 -14.58
N ASP A 105 -34.45 -11.47 -13.52
CA ASP A 105 -33.71 -12.70 -13.54
C ASP A 105 -34.05 -13.58 -12.33
N PRO A 106 -34.97 -14.54 -12.49
CA PRO A 106 -35.33 -15.48 -11.43
C PRO A 106 -34.17 -16.34 -10.91
N HIS A 107 -33.05 -16.41 -11.65
CA HIS A 107 -31.84 -17.15 -11.27
C HIS A 107 -30.65 -16.24 -10.93
N TYR A 108 -30.90 -14.95 -10.67
CA TYR A 108 -29.84 -13.96 -10.42
C TYR A 108 -28.91 -14.36 -9.30
N GLU A 109 -29.45 -14.78 -8.16
CA GLU A 109 -28.64 -15.18 -7.01
C GLU A 109 -27.74 -16.37 -7.33
N GLU A 110 -28.23 -17.34 -8.11
CA GLU A 110 -27.47 -18.50 -8.52
C GLU A 110 -26.36 -18.11 -9.51
N ARG A 111 -26.66 -17.29 -10.52
CA ARG A 111 -25.67 -16.78 -11.46
C ARG A 111 -24.60 -15.93 -10.78
N GLN A 112 -25.01 -15.08 -9.84
CA GLN A 112 -24.10 -14.22 -9.10
C GLN A 112 -23.17 -15.07 -8.23
N LYS A 113 -23.68 -16.06 -7.48
CA LYS A 113 -22.86 -16.99 -6.70
C LYS A 113 -21.86 -17.76 -7.56
N ILE A 114 -22.29 -18.27 -8.72
CA ILE A 114 -21.39 -18.96 -9.65
C ILE A 114 -20.30 -18.01 -10.16
N SER A 115 -20.68 -16.79 -10.54
CA SER A 115 -19.74 -15.79 -11.09
C SER A 115 -18.71 -15.35 -10.05
N ILE A 116 -19.15 -15.07 -8.82
CA ILE A 116 -18.26 -14.73 -7.70
C ILE A 116 -17.31 -15.90 -7.42
N ARG A 117 -17.84 -17.12 -7.33
CA ARG A 117 -17.03 -18.32 -7.07
C ARG A 117 -15.94 -18.50 -8.12
N ILE A 118 -16.27 -18.42 -9.42
CA ILE A 118 -15.29 -18.57 -10.50
C ILE A 118 -14.23 -17.47 -10.42
N MET A 119 -14.65 -16.21 -10.24
CA MET A 119 -13.72 -15.08 -10.10
C MET A 119 -12.77 -15.28 -8.92
N MET A 120 -13.28 -15.79 -7.79
CA MET A 120 -12.49 -16.08 -6.60
C MET A 120 -11.51 -17.24 -6.84
N GLU A 121 -11.97 -18.33 -7.44
CA GLU A 121 -11.13 -19.48 -7.80
C GLU A 121 -9.97 -19.05 -8.72
N ASP A 122 -10.26 -18.23 -9.74
CA ASP A 122 -9.25 -17.70 -10.66
C ASP A 122 -8.25 -16.79 -9.94
N MET A 123 -8.73 -15.91 -9.06
CA MET A 123 -7.87 -15.03 -8.28
C MET A 123 -6.98 -15.81 -7.30
N VAL A 124 -7.50 -16.84 -6.64
CA VAL A 124 -6.71 -17.76 -5.80
C VAL A 124 -5.65 -18.46 -6.63
N GLY A 125 -6.00 -18.92 -7.83
CA GLY A 125 -5.04 -19.53 -8.76
C GLY A 125 -3.90 -18.59 -9.13
N LEU A 126 -4.21 -17.34 -9.48
CA LEU A 126 -3.22 -16.33 -9.81
C LEU A 126 -2.30 -16.01 -8.62
N MET A 127 -2.88 -15.77 -7.43
CA MET A 127 -2.11 -15.45 -6.24
C MET A 127 -1.21 -16.62 -5.81
N THR A 128 -1.69 -17.85 -5.95
CA THR A 128 -0.90 -19.06 -5.67
C THR A 128 0.29 -19.18 -6.62
N GLN A 129 0.11 -18.83 -7.89
CA GLN A 129 1.20 -18.81 -8.87
C GLN A 129 2.25 -17.72 -8.55
N MET A 130 1.80 -16.58 -8.03
CA MET A 130 2.70 -15.46 -7.65
C MET A 130 3.38 -15.66 -6.30
N GLU A 131 2.83 -16.50 -5.42
CA GLU A 131 3.30 -16.70 -4.05
C GLU A 131 4.81 -16.98 -3.94
N PRO A 132 5.44 -17.83 -4.78
CA PRO A 132 6.88 -18.09 -4.69
C PRO A 132 7.72 -16.84 -4.92
N ALA A 133 7.36 -15.99 -5.90
CA ALA A 133 8.06 -14.75 -6.19
C ALA A 133 7.88 -13.72 -5.06
N MET A 134 6.68 -13.65 -4.48
CA MET A 134 6.41 -12.81 -3.31
C MET A 134 7.23 -13.23 -2.10
N ARG A 135 7.36 -14.55 -1.87
CA ARG A 135 8.19 -15.11 -0.79
C ARG A 135 9.67 -14.82 -1.00
N GLU A 136 10.16 -14.94 -2.23
CA GLU A 136 11.53 -14.57 -2.58
C GLU A 136 11.78 -13.08 -2.30
N GLY A 137 10.90 -12.19 -2.78
CA GLY A 137 11.01 -10.75 -2.52
C GLY A 137 10.94 -10.40 -1.03
N LEU A 138 10.14 -11.13 -0.24
CA LEU A 138 10.11 -10.98 1.21
C LEU A 138 11.44 -11.43 1.85
N GLY A 139 12.04 -12.52 1.38
CA GLY A 139 13.37 -12.97 1.79
C GLY A 139 14.43 -11.91 1.51
N ASP A 140 14.44 -11.32 0.32
CA ASP A 140 15.37 -10.24 -0.03
C ASP A 140 15.14 -8.99 0.84
N ALA A 141 13.88 -8.66 1.13
CA ALA A 141 13.54 -7.56 2.03
C ALA A 141 14.06 -7.78 3.47
N TYR A 142 14.05 -9.03 3.94
CA TYR A 142 14.61 -9.39 5.25
C TYR A 142 16.13 -9.37 5.25
N ALA A 143 16.77 -9.88 4.19
CA ALA A 143 18.23 -9.88 4.06
C ALA A 143 18.82 -8.47 4.11
N ASN A 144 18.10 -7.48 3.57
CA ASN A 144 18.52 -6.07 3.57
C ASN A 144 18.26 -5.33 4.91
N ARG A 145 17.51 -5.93 5.84
CA ARG A 145 17.06 -5.26 7.07
C ARG A 145 17.63 -5.87 8.34
N PHE A 146 17.98 -7.14 8.31
CA PHE A 146 18.43 -7.89 9.48
C PHE A 146 19.81 -8.47 9.23
N SER A 147 20.66 -8.38 10.25
CA SER A 147 21.94 -9.08 10.30
C SER A 147 21.74 -10.59 10.39
N ALA A 148 22.80 -11.35 10.08
CA ALA A 148 22.79 -12.81 10.22
C ALA A 148 22.43 -13.28 11.65
N ASP A 149 22.92 -12.58 12.68
CA ASP A 149 22.62 -12.92 14.08
C ASP A 149 21.16 -12.64 14.45
N GLU A 150 20.54 -11.59 13.91
CA GLU A 150 19.11 -11.29 14.11
C GLU A 150 18.24 -12.30 13.36
N LEU A 151 18.60 -12.66 12.13
CA LEU A 151 17.89 -13.68 11.36
C LEU A 151 17.96 -15.06 12.03
N ALA A 152 19.12 -15.42 12.58
CA ALA A 152 19.26 -16.67 13.34
C ALA A 152 18.34 -16.69 14.57
N GLN A 153 18.23 -15.57 15.30
CA GLN A 153 17.31 -15.44 16.43
C GLN A 153 15.84 -15.49 16.01
N LEU A 154 15.49 -14.83 14.89
CA LEU A 154 14.15 -14.88 14.33
C LEU A 154 13.76 -16.30 13.92
N ASN A 155 14.63 -17.02 13.20
CA ASN A 155 14.37 -18.40 12.80
C ASN A 155 14.26 -19.32 14.02
N ALA A 156 15.14 -19.18 15.01
CA ALA A 156 15.02 -19.93 16.27
C ALA A 156 13.68 -19.67 17.00
N PHE A 157 13.20 -18.43 17.00
CA PHE A 157 11.87 -18.11 17.53
C PHE A 157 10.76 -18.73 16.67
N PHE A 158 10.83 -18.58 15.35
CA PHE A 158 9.86 -19.12 14.42
C PHE A 158 9.80 -20.65 14.45
N ASP A 159 10.87 -21.33 14.87
CA ASP A 159 10.88 -22.77 15.10
C ASP A 159 10.19 -23.22 16.41
N THR A 160 9.82 -22.30 17.28
CA THR A 160 8.96 -22.63 18.42
C THR A 160 7.50 -22.84 17.95
N PRO A 161 6.69 -23.64 18.66
CA PRO A 161 5.27 -23.79 18.32
C PRO A 161 4.50 -22.47 18.27
N VAL A 162 4.82 -21.54 19.17
CA VAL A 162 4.20 -20.21 19.22
C VAL A 162 4.73 -19.33 18.09
N GLY A 163 6.03 -19.34 17.81
CA GLY A 163 6.63 -18.58 16.73
C GLY A 163 6.12 -19.00 15.35
N ARG A 164 6.00 -20.31 15.07
CA ARG A 164 5.37 -20.81 13.84
C ARG A 164 3.96 -20.27 13.68
N LYS A 165 3.16 -20.35 14.75
CA LYS A 165 1.78 -19.84 14.73
C LYS A 165 1.77 -18.33 14.49
N TYR A 166 2.60 -17.57 15.18
CA TYR A 166 2.67 -16.13 15.02
C TYR A 166 3.06 -15.75 13.58
N ALA A 167 4.17 -16.30 13.06
CA ALA A 167 4.68 -15.98 11.73
C ALA A 167 3.62 -16.27 10.65
N ALA A 168 3.05 -17.47 10.65
CA ALA A 168 2.06 -17.90 9.66
C ALA A 168 0.72 -17.14 9.71
N ASN A 169 0.44 -16.43 10.81
CA ASN A 169 -0.79 -15.64 10.97
C ASN A 169 -0.53 -14.13 10.92
N SER A 170 0.74 -13.68 10.93
CA SER A 170 1.11 -12.27 11.08
C SER A 170 0.47 -11.35 10.02
N LEU A 171 0.42 -11.80 8.76
CA LEU A 171 -0.23 -11.06 7.67
C LEU A 171 -1.75 -11.01 7.85
N SER A 172 -2.37 -12.12 8.22
CA SER A 172 -3.83 -12.22 8.39
C SER A 172 -4.35 -11.46 9.61
N ILE A 173 -3.54 -11.28 10.67
CA ILE A 173 -3.94 -10.53 11.87
C ILE A 173 -4.31 -9.08 11.52
N PHE A 174 -3.64 -8.45 10.55
CA PHE A 174 -4.01 -7.11 10.08
C PHE A 174 -5.32 -7.09 9.30
N MET A 175 -5.76 -8.22 8.77
CA MET A 175 -7.04 -8.39 8.10
C MET A 175 -8.12 -8.95 9.02
N ASP A 176 -7.83 -9.08 10.32
CA ASP A 176 -8.78 -9.58 11.30
C ASP A 176 -10.01 -8.64 11.38
N PRO A 177 -11.24 -9.18 11.35
CA PRO A 177 -12.45 -8.35 11.40
C PRO A 177 -12.52 -7.44 12.63
N ALA A 178 -11.98 -7.85 13.79
CA ALA A 178 -11.98 -7.02 14.99
C ALA A 178 -11.04 -5.82 14.85
N PHE A 179 -9.90 -6.00 14.19
CA PHE A 179 -8.99 -4.89 13.87
C PHE A 179 -9.62 -3.95 12.84
N MET A 180 -10.14 -4.51 11.74
CA MET A 180 -10.78 -3.74 10.66
C MET A 180 -12.00 -2.95 11.12
N SER A 181 -12.84 -3.53 11.99
CA SER A 181 -13.98 -2.82 12.59
C SER A 181 -13.53 -1.56 13.34
N LYS A 182 -12.40 -1.62 14.05
CA LYS A 182 -11.88 -0.45 14.77
C LYS A 182 -11.31 0.60 13.82
N THR A 183 -10.67 0.19 12.73
CA THR A 183 -10.25 1.13 11.68
C THR A 183 -11.45 1.83 11.04
N GLN A 184 -12.55 1.11 10.78
CA GLN A 184 -13.78 1.70 10.21
C GLN A 184 -14.42 2.73 11.15
N GLU A 185 -14.40 2.50 12.47
CA GLU A 185 -14.87 3.47 13.48
C GLU A 185 -14.10 4.80 13.46
N MET A 186 -12.88 4.82 12.91
CA MET A 186 -12.08 6.05 12.79
C MET A 186 -12.47 6.90 11.57
N MET A 187 -13.07 6.31 10.53
CA MET A 187 -13.39 7.02 9.30
C MET A 187 -14.31 8.24 9.47
N PRO A 188 -15.39 8.17 10.28
CA PRO A 188 -16.22 9.35 10.53
C PRO A 188 -15.46 10.50 11.20
N GLN A 189 -14.50 10.18 12.08
CA GLN A 189 -13.67 11.20 12.75
C GLN A 189 -12.72 11.87 11.77
N LEU A 190 -12.15 11.09 10.84
CA LEU A 190 -11.32 11.63 9.76
C LEU A 190 -12.14 12.57 8.87
N MET A 191 -13.34 12.17 8.44
CA MET A 191 -14.24 13.02 7.65
C MET A 191 -14.63 14.31 8.38
N LYS A 192 -14.85 14.23 9.69
CA LYS A 192 -15.12 15.41 10.51
C LYS A 192 -13.91 16.36 10.64
N ALA A 193 -12.70 15.83 10.57
CA ALA A 193 -11.46 16.61 10.62
C ALA A 193 -11.09 17.26 9.28
N MET A 194 -11.56 16.72 8.14
CA MET A 194 -11.21 17.19 6.79
C MET A 194 -11.38 18.71 6.59
N PRO A 195 -12.48 19.36 7.02
CA PRO A 195 -12.62 20.81 6.83
C PRO A 195 -11.51 21.62 7.49
N GLY A 196 -11.09 21.26 8.70
CA GLY A 196 -10.01 21.94 9.41
C GLY A 196 -8.63 21.66 8.81
N ILE A 197 -8.45 20.51 8.16
CA ILE A 197 -7.23 20.21 7.38
C ILE A 197 -7.19 21.08 6.12
N VAL A 198 -8.32 21.24 5.43
CA VAL A 198 -8.44 22.12 4.25
C VAL A 198 -8.14 23.57 4.61
N GLU A 199 -8.66 24.05 5.74
CA GLU A 199 -8.38 25.42 6.24
C GLU A 199 -6.88 25.63 6.52
N GLN A 200 -6.25 24.69 7.24
CA GLN A 200 -4.79 24.75 7.49
C GLN A 200 -3.97 24.71 6.20
N MET A 201 -4.40 23.92 5.22
CA MET A 201 -3.75 23.86 3.91
C MET A 201 -3.90 25.19 3.15
N GLN A 202 -5.07 25.82 3.19
CA GLN A 202 -5.32 27.13 2.58
C GLN A 202 -4.46 28.21 3.23
N GLU A 203 -4.37 28.23 4.56
CA GLU A 203 -3.51 29.17 5.29
C GLU A 203 -2.02 28.97 4.92
N ALA A 204 -1.55 27.73 4.91
CA ALA A 204 -0.17 27.41 4.59
C ALA A 204 0.21 27.72 3.13
N THR A 205 -0.77 27.83 2.24
CA THR A 205 -0.56 28.13 0.80
C THR A 205 -0.97 29.55 0.42
N ALA A 206 -1.43 30.37 1.37
CA ALA A 206 -1.96 31.71 1.10
C ALA A 206 -0.94 32.68 0.47
N ASP A 207 0.35 32.49 0.75
CA ASP A 207 1.44 33.30 0.19
C ASP A 207 1.88 32.84 -1.21
N LEU A 208 1.38 31.70 -1.69
CA LEU A 208 1.67 31.24 -3.04
C LEU A 208 0.78 32.01 -4.04
N PRO A 209 1.31 32.36 -5.23
CA PRO A 209 0.46 32.86 -6.30
C PRO A 209 -0.62 31.82 -6.64
N PRO A 210 -1.80 32.25 -7.10
CA PRO A 210 -2.86 31.33 -7.50
C PRO A 210 -2.31 30.34 -8.55
N ALA A 211 -2.84 29.12 -8.53
CA ALA A 211 -2.53 28.15 -9.57
C ALA A 211 -2.85 28.77 -10.93
N ARG A 212 -1.87 28.70 -11.85
CA ARG A 212 -2.04 29.24 -13.20
C ARG A 212 -3.21 28.54 -13.87
N SER A 213 -4.12 29.30 -14.47
CA SER A 213 -5.15 28.72 -15.33
C SER A 213 -4.52 28.20 -16.62
N ILE A 214 -5.24 27.33 -17.33
CA ILE A 214 -4.83 26.85 -18.65
C ILE A 214 -4.58 28.03 -19.60
N ASP A 215 -5.36 29.10 -19.48
CA ASP A 215 -5.24 30.36 -20.24
C ASP A 215 -3.93 31.10 -20.05
N GLU A 216 -3.29 30.91 -18.91
CA GLU A 216 -2.02 31.53 -18.58
C GLU A 216 -0.82 30.70 -19.06
N LEU A 217 -1.04 29.53 -19.65
CA LEU A 217 0.00 28.66 -20.23
C LEU A 217 0.40 29.13 -21.63
N SER A 218 1.71 29.19 -21.89
CA SER A 218 2.25 29.38 -23.24
C SER A 218 1.97 28.17 -24.14
N ASP A 219 2.06 28.35 -25.46
CA ASP A 219 1.85 27.26 -26.43
C ASP A 219 2.76 26.06 -26.18
N GLU A 220 4.02 26.30 -25.78
CA GLU A 220 4.99 25.25 -25.45
C GLU A 220 4.61 24.51 -24.15
N GLU A 221 4.06 25.22 -23.16
CA GLU A 221 3.57 24.63 -21.92
C GLU A 221 2.28 23.82 -22.14
N ARG A 222 1.38 24.30 -23.02
CA ARG A 222 0.18 23.56 -23.44
C ARG A 222 0.53 22.30 -24.23
N GLU A 223 1.53 22.37 -25.11
CA GLU A 223 2.02 21.20 -25.84
C GLU A 223 2.65 20.17 -24.90
N LYS A 224 3.44 20.62 -23.91
CA LYS A 224 3.97 19.75 -22.85
C LYS A 224 2.85 19.13 -22.02
N LEU A 225 1.83 19.92 -21.64
CA LEU A 225 0.68 19.42 -20.88
C LEU A 225 -0.15 18.43 -21.70
N ALA A 226 -0.34 18.67 -23.00
CA ALA A 226 -1.04 17.78 -23.91
C ALA A 226 -0.31 16.45 -24.10
N ALA A 227 1.02 16.49 -24.21
CA ALA A 227 1.85 15.29 -24.30
C ALA A 227 1.74 14.43 -23.03
N VAL A 228 1.63 15.05 -21.85
CA VAL A 228 1.44 14.34 -20.58
C VAL A 228 0.03 13.75 -20.47
N MET A 229 -1.00 14.51 -20.85
CA MET A 229 -2.40 14.06 -20.74
C MET A 229 -2.85 13.13 -21.87
N GLY A 230 -2.04 12.98 -22.92
CA GLY A 230 -2.39 12.18 -24.11
C GLY A 230 -3.56 12.75 -24.91
N ARG A 231 -3.92 14.02 -24.68
CA ARG A 231 -5.00 14.74 -25.37
C ARG A 231 -4.66 16.23 -25.45
N ALA A 232 -5.22 16.93 -26.44
CA ALA A 232 -5.10 18.38 -26.53
C ALA A 232 -5.72 19.06 -25.30
N VAL A 233 -5.15 20.21 -24.91
CA VAL A 233 -5.58 21.00 -23.75
C VAL A 233 -6.01 22.38 -24.23
N ASP A 234 -7.30 22.50 -24.45
CA ASP A 234 -7.90 23.75 -24.90
C ASP A 234 -8.32 24.60 -23.70
N ALA A 235 -8.46 25.91 -23.92
CA ALA A 235 -8.88 26.88 -22.91
C ALA A 235 -10.28 26.63 -22.31
N GLU A 236 -11.09 25.77 -22.95
CA GLU A 236 -12.50 25.56 -22.63
C GLU A 236 -12.79 24.23 -21.88
N ASP A 237 -11.76 23.45 -21.54
CA ASP A 237 -11.85 22.23 -20.72
C ASP A 237 -11.77 22.50 -19.21
#